data_AF-A0A326GPM3-F1
#
_entry.id   AF-A0A326GPM3-F1
#
_cell.length_a   1.000
_cell.length_b   1.000
_cell.length_c   1.000
_cell.angle_alpha   90.00
_cell.angle_beta   90.00
_cell.angle_gamma   90.00
#
_symmetry.space_group_name_H-M   'P 1'
#
loop_
_entity.id
_entity.type
_entity.pdbx_description
1 polymer ?
#
loop_
_entity_poly.entity_id
_entity_poly.type
_entity_poly.pdbx_seq_one_letter_code
_entity_poly.pdbx_strand_id
1 'polypeptide(L)' 'MMPTDNITYYRRRLDEARHRASEASLPEVRRVHAEMAERYSAILRDAERGIVRPVLGIVPR' A
#
# COMPACT_ATOMS: atom_id res chain seq x y z
N MET A 1 3.67 17.90 0.10
CA MET A 1 3.31 17.14 -1.12
C MET A 1 4.28 15.97 -1.25
N MET A 2 3.77 14.75 -1.48
CA MET A 2 4.62 13.58 -1.70
C MET A 2 5.36 13.69 -3.05
N PRO A 3 6.64 13.32 -3.14
CA PRO A 3 7.35 13.22 -4.42
C PRO A 3 6.64 12.30 -5.42
N THR A 4 6.66 12.63 -6.71
CA THR A 4 6.02 11.84 -7.79
C THR A 4 6.50 10.39 -7.82
N ASP A 5 7.78 10.15 -7.53
CA ASP A 5 8.37 8.81 -7.46
C ASP A 5 7.74 7.95 -6.35
N ASN A 6 7.41 8.58 -5.20
CA ASN A 6 6.70 7.91 -4.11
C ASN A 6 5.26 7.57 -4.51
N ILE A 7 4.58 8.44 -5.25
CA ILE A 7 3.21 8.18 -5.73
C ILE A 7 3.22 6.96 -6.67
N THR A 8 4.14 6.93 -7.63
CA THR A 8 4.28 5.81 -8.58
C THR A 8 4.62 4.51 -7.85
N TYR A 9 5.53 4.57 -6.86
CA TYR A 9 5.87 3.44 -6.01
C TYR A 9 4.63 2.88 -5.29
N TYR A 10 3.87 3.72 -4.58
CA TYR A 10 2.71 3.25 -3.82
C TYR A 10 1.56 2.77 -4.70
N ARG A 11 1.37 3.33 -5.91
CA ARG A 11 0.42 2.80 -6.89
C ARG A 11 0.77 1.39 -7.31
N ARG A 12 2.03 1.16 -7.70
CA ARG A 12 2.51 -0.17 -8.07
C ARG A 12 2.33 -1.17 -6.91
N ARG A 13 2.67 -0.76 -5.68
CA ARG A 13 2.54 -1.63 -4.50
C ARG A 13 1.09 -1.94 -4.14
N LEU A 14 0.18 -1.00 -4.37
CA LEU A 14 -1.26 -1.21 -4.23
C LEU A 14 -1.75 -2.29 -5.20
N ASP A 15 -1.38 -2.20 -6.47
CA ASP A 15 -1.81 -3.16 -7.49
C ASP A 15 -1.22 -4.55 -7.23
N GLU A 16 0.07 -4.63 -6.86
CA GLU A 16 0.71 -5.88 -6.43
C GLU A 16 0.00 -6.52 -5.24
N ALA A 17 -0.35 -5.73 -4.21
CA ALA A 17 -1.04 -6.25 -3.03
C ALA A 17 -2.45 -6.74 -3.35
N ARG A 18 -3.20 -6.01 -4.18
CA ARG A 18 -4.54 -6.44 -4.65
C ARG A 18 -4.47 -7.73 -5.44
N HIS A 19 -3.52 -7.82 -6.37
CA HIS A 19 -3.33 -9.01 -7.18
C HIS A 19 -2.99 -10.23 -6.30
N ARG A 20 -2.02 -10.10 -5.38
CA ARG A 20 -1.68 -11.17 -4.44
C ARG A 20 -2.83 -11.56 -3.52
N ALA A 21 -3.65 -10.61 -3.07
CA ALA A 21 -4.85 -10.93 -2.29
C ALA A 21 -5.85 -11.74 -3.12
N SER A 22 -6.02 -11.41 -4.40
CA SER A 22 -6.95 -12.11 -5.30
C SER A 22 -6.50 -13.53 -5.64
N GLU A 23 -5.18 -13.75 -5.78
CA GLU A 23 -4.62 -15.05 -6.15
C GLU A 23 -4.33 -15.96 -4.93
N ALA A 24 -4.29 -15.39 -3.72
CA ALA A 24 -3.99 -16.16 -2.52
C ALA A 24 -5.07 -17.23 -2.24
N SER A 25 -4.61 -18.49 -2.24
CA SER A 25 -5.41 -19.66 -1.85
C SER A 25 -5.67 -19.72 -0.34
N LEU A 26 -4.69 -19.28 0.46
CA LEU A 26 -4.78 -19.27 1.92
C LEU A 26 -5.49 -18.00 2.42
N PRO A 27 -6.53 -18.14 3.27
CA PRO A 27 -7.26 -17.00 3.83
C PRO A 27 -6.37 -16.01 4.60
N GLU A 28 -5.38 -16.48 5.33
CA GLU A 28 -4.46 -15.65 6.11
C GLU A 28 -3.58 -14.79 5.20
N VAL A 29 -3.05 -15.39 4.13
CA VAL A 29 -2.23 -14.69 3.13
C VAL A 29 -3.07 -13.65 2.39
N ARG A 30 -4.33 -13.98 2.06
CA ARG A 30 -5.28 -13.02 1.50
C ARG A 30 -5.50 -11.83 2.42
N ARG A 31 -5.71 -12.07 3.72
CA ARG A 31 -5.91 -11.00 4.72
C ARG A 31 -4.71 -10.08 4.80
N VAL A 32 -3.49 -10.62 4.87
CA VAL A 32 -2.27 -9.80 4.91
C VAL A 32 -2.16 -8.92 3.67
N HIS A 33 -2.38 -9.47 2.47
CA HIS A 33 -2.30 -8.68 1.24
C HIS A 33 -3.43 -7.65 1.10
N ALA A 34 -4.63 -7.96 1.59
CA ALA A 34 -5.74 -7.01 1.65
C ALA A 34 -5.42 -5.83 2.58
N GLU A 35 -4.89 -6.09 3.79
CA GLU A 35 -4.47 -5.04 4.72
C GLU A 35 -3.38 -4.15 4.12
N MET A 36 -2.42 -4.75 3.41
CA MET A 36 -1.37 -3.98 2.73
C MET A 36 -1.95 -3.09 1.62
N ALA A 37 -2.90 -3.59 0.83
CA ALA A 37 -3.60 -2.80 -0.18
C ALA A 37 -4.37 -1.63 0.46
N GLU A 38 -5.05 -1.86 1.59
CA GLU A 38 -5.74 -0.78 2.32
C GLU A 38 -4.76 0.29 2.80
N ARG A 39 -3.62 -0.09 3.37
CA ARG A 39 -2.58 0.86 3.81
C ARG A 39 -2.04 1.70 2.65
N TYR A 40 -1.69 1.09 1.52
CA TYR A 40 -1.21 1.83 0.35
C TYR A 40 -2.29 2.77 -0.22
N SER A 41 -3.55 2.33 -0.22
CA SER A 41 -4.67 3.18 -0.66
C SER A 41 -4.85 4.40 0.25
N ALA A 42 -4.66 4.25 1.56
CA ALA A 42 -4.73 5.37 2.50
C ALA A 42 -3.58 6.36 2.29
N ILE A 43 -2.36 5.87 2.06
CA ILE A 43 -1.19 6.72 1.77
C ILE A 43 -1.42 7.54 0.50
N LEU A 44 -1.98 6.93 -0.56
CA LEU A 44 -2.27 7.62 -1.82
C LEU A 44 -3.37 8.69 -1.65
N ARG A 45 -4.44 8.38 -0.91
CA ARG A 45 -5.51 9.35 -0.60
C ARG A 45 -5.00 10.52 0.24
N ASP A 46 -4.12 10.25 1.20
CA ASP A 46 -3.49 11.30 2.01
C ASP A 46 -2.58 12.17 1.14
N ALA A 47 -1.81 11.55 0.22
CA ALA A 47 -0.99 12.28 -0.75
C ALA A 47 -1.81 13.19 -1.68
N GLU A 48 -2.96 12.72 -2.16
CA GLU A 48 -3.92 13.52 -2.95
C GLU A 48 -4.47 14.71 -2.16
N ARG A 49 -4.64 14.54 -0.84
CA ARG A 49 -5.10 15.59 0.08
C ARG A 49 -3.98 16.50 0.60
N GLY A 50 -2.74 16.27 0.19
CA GLY A 50 -1.57 16.98 0.69
C GLY A 50 -1.19 16.66 2.14
N ILE A 51 -1.80 15.64 2.74
CA ILE A 51 -1.54 15.18 4.10
C ILE A 51 -0.33 14.26 4.07
N VAL A 52 0.70 14.59 4.84
CA VAL A 52 1.88 13.71 5.02
C VAL A 52 1.67 12.89 6.28
N ARG A 53 1.17 11.66 6.14
CA ARG A 53 1.16 10.70 7.25
C ARG A 53 2.58 10.16 7.42
N PRO A 54 3.14 10.09 8.66
CA PRO A 54 4.39 9.39 8.88
C PRO A 54 4.20 7.94 8.43
N VAL A 55 4.93 7.55 7.39
CA VAL A 55 4.99 6.17 6.92
C VAL A 55 5.71 5.41 8.03
N LEU A 56 4.94 4.77 8.93
CA LEU A 56 5.50 3.89 9.94
C LEU A 56 6.30 2.82 9.21
N GLY A 57 7.60 2.80 9.52
CA GLY A 57 8.64 2.19 8.71
C GLY A 57 8.29 0.80 8.22
N ILE A 58 8.63 0.57 6.96
CA ILE A 58 9.01 -0.74 6.46
C ILE A 58 9.93 -1.34 7.52
N VAL A 59 9.48 -2.39 8.18
CA VAL A 59 10.27 -3.14 9.18
C VAL A 59 11.62 -3.46 8.53
N PRO A 60 12.75 -3.00 9.09
CA PRO A 60 14.06 -3.37 8.58
C PRO A 60 14.24 -4.88 8.76
N ARG A 61 14.82 -5.53 7.75
CA ARG A 61 15.10 -6.97 7.70
C ARG A 61 15.83 -7.48 8.94
#